data_AF-A0A671W9M5-F1
#
_entry.id   AF-A0A671W9M5-F1
#
_cell.length_a   1.000
_cell.length_b   1.000
_cell.length_c   1.000
_cell.angle_alpha   90.00
_cell.angle_beta   90.00
_cell.angle_gamma   90.00
#
_symmetry.space_group_name_H-M   'P 1'
#
loop_
_entity.id
_entity.type
_entity.pdbx_description
1 polymer ?
#
loop_
_entity_poly.entity_id
_entity_poly.type
_entity_poly.pdbx_seq_one_letter_code
_entity_poly.pdbx_strand_id
1 'polypeptide(L)'
;MAVNDFLLLSCLGFAITAHAQNCAKPTGGPNMHLKGEDILKETFADGDRAAFECAAGYMSAGGSSSITCTAGSWSTVTLKCERKNCGSPGEVPNGQIHYPQENLFGDYIEITCNEGYRLVGNSRITCGAQGWMGRLPRCEVAKCDEAPQVTDATFTPYKDPYDYGDVVQYSCRNGLTLNGSASIECSDDGTFKPAPPICTRVQCEDLDIPNLDWISGSRPPHGYKAILTYRCRTGYRMVGQPTLTCDINSKWSPGLPRCEMVTCNPPHLVVNGTFNPVKDVYKYGDRVQYSCNTNFRLSGSNSASCSDDGTFKPGPPTCTMIICNPPPPGANRIISPVKEVYKYKDVVQYTCPKGFKLSGSNSASCSDDGTFKPAPPTCTKFIPPPQPDIYCEVPHVEHGYLVHDDRPLYRPNDKVTFKCRSFYDMEGDSTLTCQADGQWSPPPPKCAYSHGKVAGVVVGVIVLVVAGAAGAAIYKKKKKQRFRKNNNGNSTNDKGGKSVGDAVGLMETPTGNGQTTEDKLPVGSANEV
;
A
#
# COMPACT_ATOMS: atom_id res chain seq x y z
N MET A 1 -176.50 1.82 22.59
CA MET A 1 -177.32 0.73 22.02
C MET A 1 -176.35 -0.31 21.47
N ALA A 2 -176.51 -1.58 21.86
CA ALA A 2 -175.87 -2.79 21.29
C ALA A 2 -174.31 -2.85 21.19
N VAL A 3 -173.65 -4.02 21.17
CA VAL A 3 -173.70 -5.28 21.97
C VAL A 3 -172.58 -6.18 21.41
N ASN A 4 -171.77 -6.82 22.26
CA ASN A 4 -170.89 -7.97 21.95
C ASN A 4 -169.78 -7.78 20.86
N ASP A 5 -168.80 -8.68 20.67
CA ASP A 5 -168.56 -10.02 21.25
C ASP A 5 -167.06 -10.37 21.52
N PHE A 6 -166.85 -11.58 22.03
CA PHE A 6 -165.67 -12.19 22.68
C PHE A 6 -164.51 -12.68 21.77
N LEU A 7 -163.39 -13.08 22.41
CA LEU A 7 -162.30 -14.01 21.95
C LEU A 7 -161.23 -13.44 20.96
N LEU A 8 -159.94 -13.81 20.98
CA LEU A 8 -159.22 -14.99 21.53
C LEU A 8 -157.72 -14.71 21.87
N LEU A 9 -157.09 -15.73 22.47
CA LEU A 9 -155.78 -15.88 23.11
C LEU A 9 -154.47 -15.44 22.37
N SER A 10 -153.53 -14.95 23.20
CA SER A 10 -152.06 -15.22 23.27
C SER A 10 -151.22 -15.63 22.05
N CYS A 11 -150.04 -15.00 21.91
CA CYS A 11 -148.76 -15.72 21.90
C CYS A 11 -147.55 -14.81 22.21
N LEU A 12 -146.66 -15.24 23.10
CA LEU A 12 -145.39 -14.57 23.39
C LEU A 12 -144.32 -15.03 22.38
N GLY A 13 -143.63 -14.08 21.76
CA GLY A 13 -142.47 -14.32 20.91
C GLY A 13 -141.44 -13.22 21.10
N PHE A 14 -140.54 -13.37 22.08
CA PHE A 14 -139.39 -12.50 22.22
C PHE A 14 -138.39 -12.79 21.08
N ALA A 15 -138.52 -12.05 19.97
CA ALA A 15 -137.45 -11.93 19.01
C ALA A 15 -136.30 -11.15 19.66
N ILE A 16 -135.22 -11.85 20.05
CA ILE A 16 -133.96 -11.18 20.36
C ILE A 16 -133.42 -10.65 19.03
N THR A 17 -133.71 -9.38 18.74
CA THR A 17 -133.09 -8.66 17.64
C THR A 17 -131.61 -8.52 17.95
N ALA A 18 -130.80 -9.39 17.35
CA ALA A 18 -129.35 -9.20 17.30
C ALA A 18 -129.11 -7.86 16.59
N HIS A 19 -128.80 -6.82 17.35
CA HIS A 19 -128.49 -5.52 16.80
C HIS A 19 -127.16 -5.64 16.06
N ALA A 20 -127.23 -5.64 14.72
CA ALA A 20 -126.08 -5.49 13.86
C ALA A 20 -125.41 -4.15 14.20
N GLN A 21 -124.26 -4.21 14.87
CA GLN A 21 -123.50 -3.02 15.28
C GLN A 21 -122.43 -2.72 14.24
N ASN A 22 -122.44 -1.49 13.74
CA ASN A 22 -121.47 -1.01 12.76
C ASN A 22 -120.10 -0.81 13.42
N CYS A 23 -119.03 -1.11 12.69
CA CYS A 23 -117.67 -0.86 13.15
C CYS A 23 -117.21 0.56 12.74
N ALA A 24 -116.44 1.22 13.61
CA ALA A 24 -115.71 2.44 13.25
C ALA A 24 -114.53 2.13 12.31
N LYS A 25 -113.99 3.14 11.62
CA LYS A 25 -112.82 3.02 10.75
C LYS A 25 -111.67 2.23 11.39
N PRO A 26 -111.22 1.10 10.82
CA PRO A 26 -110.18 0.30 11.43
C PRO A 26 -108.80 0.95 11.27
N THR A 27 -107.97 0.81 12.30
CA THR A 27 -106.55 1.21 12.25
C THR A 27 -105.70 0.03 11.81
N GLY A 28 -104.78 0.27 10.86
CA GLY A 28 -103.88 -0.76 10.34
C GLY A 28 -102.71 -1.06 11.29
N GLY A 29 -101.94 -2.10 10.95
CA GLY A 29 -100.64 -2.37 11.56
C GLY A 29 -99.53 -1.42 11.06
N PRO A 30 -98.27 -1.66 11.44
CA PRO A 30 -97.15 -0.86 10.94
C PRO A 30 -96.99 -1.01 9.42
N ASN A 31 -96.66 0.10 8.74
CA ASN A 31 -96.36 0.16 7.31
C ASN A 31 -97.47 -0.36 6.39
N MET A 32 -98.74 -0.21 6.78
CA MET A 32 -99.91 -0.46 5.93
C MET A 32 -100.96 0.65 6.09
N HIS A 33 -101.85 0.77 5.11
CA HIS A 33 -102.93 1.74 5.06
C HIS A 33 -104.17 1.13 4.42
N LEU A 34 -105.33 1.74 4.63
CA LEU A 34 -106.57 1.31 3.96
C LEU A 34 -106.42 1.47 2.44
N LYS A 35 -107.11 0.64 1.67
CA LYS A 35 -107.02 0.57 0.21
C LYS A 35 -108.30 1.10 -0.45
N GLY A 36 -108.15 1.87 -1.53
CA GLY A 36 -109.26 2.29 -2.39
C GLY A 36 -110.33 3.09 -1.64
N GLU A 37 -111.61 2.77 -1.84
CA GLU A 37 -112.73 3.50 -1.24
C GLU A 37 -112.79 3.41 0.28
N ASP A 38 -112.20 2.38 0.90
CA ASP A 38 -112.20 2.21 2.35
C ASP A 38 -111.40 3.30 3.08
N ILE A 39 -110.51 4.00 2.37
CA ILE A 39 -109.76 5.17 2.88
C ILE A 39 -110.72 6.30 3.29
N LEU A 40 -111.85 6.44 2.59
CA LEU A 40 -112.79 7.56 2.75
C LEU A 40 -113.97 7.23 3.69
N LYS A 41 -114.10 5.98 4.13
CA LYS A 41 -115.18 5.52 5.01
C LYS A 41 -114.80 5.72 6.48
N GLU A 42 -115.71 6.29 7.26
CA GLU A 42 -115.56 6.44 8.73
C GLU A 42 -116.32 5.36 9.52
N THR A 43 -117.30 4.70 8.91
CA THR A 43 -118.12 3.62 9.50
C THR A 43 -118.39 2.52 8.48
N PHE A 44 -118.42 1.28 8.95
CA PHE A 44 -118.62 0.05 8.17
C PHE A 44 -119.77 -0.75 8.77
N ALA A 45 -120.63 -1.33 7.94
CA ALA A 45 -121.76 -2.14 8.39
C ALA A 45 -121.30 -3.51 8.95
N ASP A 46 -122.16 -4.16 9.72
CA ASP A 46 -121.93 -5.55 10.14
C ASP A 46 -121.80 -6.47 8.91
N GLY A 47 -120.75 -7.30 8.87
CA GLY A 47 -120.41 -8.11 7.70
C GLY A 47 -119.55 -7.42 6.62
N ASP A 48 -119.39 -6.08 6.66
CA ASP A 48 -118.49 -5.38 5.74
C ASP A 48 -117.04 -5.83 5.92
N ARG A 49 -116.26 -5.69 4.84
CA ARG A 49 -114.81 -5.91 4.86
C ARG A 49 -114.08 -4.63 4.55
N ALA A 50 -113.04 -4.34 5.34
CA ALA A 50 -112.08 -3.29 5.07
C ALA A 50 -110.78 -3.90 4.53
N ALA A 51 -110.27 -3.38 3.43
CA ALA A 51 -109.03 -3.83 2.81
C ALA A 51 -107.83 -2.94 3.19
N PHE A 52 -106.70 -3.57 3.52
CA PHE A 52 -105.41 -2.93 3.74
C PHE A 52 -104.43 -3.25 2.60
N GLU A 53 -103.54 -2.32 2.32
CA GLU A 53 -102.34 -2.55 1.53
C GLU A 53 -101.09 -1.95 2.18
N CYS A 54 -99.94 -2.54 1.88
CA CYS A 54 -98.67 -2.05 2.42
C CYS A 54 -98.36 -0.64 1.90
N ALA A 55 -97.76 0.17 2.75
CA ALA A 55 -97.32 1.52 2.41
C ALA A 55 -96.25 1.49 1.30
N ALA A 56 -96.09 2.61 0.59
CA ALA A 56 -95.10 2.72 -0.48
C ALA A 56 -93.69 2.32 0.02
N GLY A 57 -93.04 1.38 -0.66
CA GLY A 57 -91.75 0.81 -0.24
C GLY A 57 -91.86 -0.45 0.62
N TYR A 58 -93.07 -0.92 0.94
CA TYR A 58 -93.30 -2.17 1.65
C TYR A 58 -94.07 -3.17 0.79
N MET A 59 -93.90 -4.46 1.06
CA MET A 59 -94.58 -5.56 0.38
C MET A 59 -95.18 -6.55 1.39
N SER A 60 -96.20 -7.30 0.98
CA SER A 60 -96.84 -8.29 1.84
C SER A 60 -95.91 -9.47 2.11
N ALA A 61 -95.65 -9.73 3.38
CA ALA A 61 -94.95 -10.90 3.90
C ALA A 61 -95.93 -12.00 4.38
N GLY A 62 -97.21 -11.90 3.99
CA GLY A 62 -98.27 -12.85 4.30
C GLY A 62 -99.39 -12.30 5.17
N GLY A 63 -100.41 -13.13 5.41
CA GLY A 63 -101.66 -12.76 6.11
C GLY A 63 -102.76 -12.29 5.16
N SER A 64 -103.96 -12.07 5.70
CA SER A 64 -105.11 -11.56 4.93
C SER A 64 -105.01 -10.05 4.76
N SER A 65 -105.13 -9.58 3.52
CA SER A 65 -105.25 -8.15 3.20
C SER A 65 -106.62 -7.55 3.54
N SER A 66 -107.57 -8.33 4.06
CA SER A 66 -108.88 -7.83 4.49
C SER A 66 -109.25 -8.34 5.88
N ILE A 67 -109.94 -7.47 6.63
CA ILE A 67 -110.57 -7.77 7.91
C ILE A 67 -112.09 -7.61 7.77
N THR A 68 -112.87 -8.33 8.58
CA THR A 68 -114.34 -8.31 8.55
C THR A 68 -114.88 -7.67 9.83
N CYS A 69 -115.90 -6.83 9.70
CA CYS A 69 -116.67 -6.29 10.82
C CYS A 69 -117.66 -7.35 11.30
N THR A 70 -117.75 -7.61 12.60
CA THR A 70 -118.69 -8.55 13.18
C THR A 70 -119.15 -8.06 14.55
N ALA A 71 -120.44 -7.75 14.68
CA ALA A 71 -121.07 -7.22 15.89
C ALA A 71 -120.29 -6.07 16.53
N GLY A 72 -119.93 -5.06 15.73
CA GLY A 72 -119.21 -3.86 16.18
C GLY A 72 -117.71 -4.02 16.41
N SER A 73 -117.14 -5.23 16.23
CA SER A 73 -115.72 -5.51 16.39
C SER A 73 -115.06 -5.98 15.10
N TRP A 74 -113.81 -5.58 14.89
CA TRP A 74 -113.00 -6.02 13.75
C TRP A 74 -112.26 -7.33 14.04
N SER A 75 -112.22 -8.23 13.06
CA SER A 75 -111.31 -9.38 13.08
C SER A 75 -109.84 -8.92 13.09
N THR A 76 -108.97 -9.65 13.80
CA THR A 76 -107.53 -9.33 13.92
C THR A 76 -106.84 -9.05 12.58
N VAL A 77 -106.13 -7.93 12.48
CA VAL A 77 -105.26 -7.62 11.33
C VAL A 77 -104.13 -8.64 11.27
N THR A 78 -104.09 -9.46 10.22
CA THR A 78 -103.06 -10.50 10.03
C THR A 78 -102.04 -10.16 8.94
N LEU A 79 -102.32 -9.17 8.09
CA LEU A 79 -101.38 -8.69 7.08
C LEU A 79 -100.06 -8.25 7.72
N LYS A 80 -98.94 -8.75 7.21
CA LYS A 80 -97.59 -8.30 7.57
C LYS A 80 -96.96 -7.57 6.39
N CYS A 81 -96.38 -6.41 6.64
CA CYS A 81 -95.73 -5.58 5.61
C CYS A 81 -94.25 -5.39 5.94
N GLU A 82 -93.38 -5.89 5.07
CA GLU A 82 -91.92 -5.84 5.21
C GLU A 82 -91.31 -4.95 4.12
N ARG A 83 -90.08 -4.46 4.34
CA ARG A 83 -89.40 -3.56 3.41
C ARG A 83 -89.21 -4.27 2.07
N LYS A 84 -89.60 -3.64 0.97
CA LYS A 84 -89.40 -4.16 -0.39
C LYS A 84 -87.90 -4.15 -0.72
N ASN A 85 -87.38 -5.23 -1.29
CA ASN A 85 -86.02 -5.28 -1.81
C ASN A 85 -85.96 -4.65 -3.21
N CYS A 86 -84.97 -3.79 -3.49
CA CYS A 86 -84.78 -3.17 -4.81
C CYS A 86 -84.06 -4.07 -5.83
N GLY A 87 -83.49 -5.19 -5.41
CA GLY A 87 -82.70 -6.08 -6.27
C GLY A 87 -81.37 -5.47 -6.71
N SER A 88 -80.73 -6.08 -7.71
CA SER A 88 -79.48 -5.55 -8.27
C SER A 88 -79.74 -4.22 -9.01
N PRO A 89 -78.94 -3.17 -8.76
CA PRO A 89 -79.01 -1.90 -9.50
C PRO A 89 -78.47 -1.99 -10.94
N GLY A 90 -77.77 -3.09 -11.28
CA GLY A 90 -76.99 -3.24 -12.51
C GLY A 90 -75.48 -3.22 -12.24
N GLU A 91 -74.69 -3.00 -13.28
CA GLU A 91 -73.22 -2.93 -13.21
C GLU A 91 -72.72 -1.53 -13.58
N VAL A 92 -71.57 -1.13 -13.01
CA VAL A 92 -70.87 0.12 -13.36
C VAL A 92 -69.55 -0.25 -14.03
N PRO A 93 -69.40 -0.06 -15.34
CA PRO A 93 -68.13 -0.29 -16.02
C PRO A 93 -67.02 0.55 -15.39
N ASN A 94 -65.88 -0.08 -15.09
CA ASN A 94 -64.74 0.53 -14.39
C ASN A 94 -65.07 1.11 -12.99
N GLY A 95 -66.10 0.60 -12.32
CA GLY A 95 -66.43 0.92 -10.94
C GLY A 95 -66.87 -0.30 -10.13
N GLN A 96 -67.02 -0.08 -8.84
CA GLN A 96 -67.44 -1.10 -7.87
C GLN A 96 -68.65 -0.59 -7.11
N ILE A 97 -69.65 -1.46 -6.92
CA ILE A 97 -70.83 -1.16 -6.13
C ILE A 97 -70.64 -1.82 -4.76
N HIS A 98 -70.52 -0.98 -3.73
CA HIS A 98 -70.52 -1.42 -2.34
C HIS A 98 -71.96 -1.45 -1.82
N TYR A 99 -72.26 -2.53 -1.10
CA TYR A 99 -73.56 -2.82 -0.48
C TYR A 99 -73.40 -2.80 1.04
N PRO A 100 -73.65 -1.67 1.73
CA PRO A 100 -73.53 -1.58 3.18
C PRO A 100 -74.70 -2.25 3.92
N GLN A 101 -75.81 -2.50 3.22
CA GLN A 101 -77.03 -3.17 3.73
C GLN A 101 -77.64 -4.12 2.67
N GLU A 102 -78.80 -4.71 2.99
CA GLU A 102 -79.46 -5.79 2.22
C GLU A 102 -80.34 -5.31 1.05
N ASN A 103 -80.17 -4.07 0.56
CA ASN A 103 -80.92 -3.49 -0.55
C ASN A 103 -82.44 -3.34 -0.32
N LEU A 104 -82.85 -3.14 0.93
CA LEU A 104 -84.24 -2.95 1.33
C LEU A 104 -84.65 -1.46 1.26
N PHE A 105 -85.94 -1.18 1.13
CA PHE A 105 -86.48 0.19 1.02
C PHE A 105 -85.94 1.14 2.11
N GLY A 106 -85.19 2.17 1.69
CA GLY A 106 -84.47 3.12 2.54
C GLY A 106 -82.96 2.86 2.72
N ASP A 107 -82.46 1.68 2.35
CA ASP A 107 -81.03 1.39 2.27
C ASP A 107 -80.39 2.13 1.08
N TYR A 108 -79.06 2.22 1.04
CA TYR A 108 -78.34 2.83 -0.07
C TYR A 108 -77.16 1.96 -0.53
N ILE A 109 -76.78 2.12 -1.79
CA ILE A 109 -75.51 1.63 -2.34
C ILE A 109 -74.54 2.78 -2.50
N GLU A 110 -73.25 2.46 -2.44
CA GLU A 110 -72.16 3.42 -2.65
C GLU A 110 -71.28 2.95 -3.80
N ILE A 111 -71.04 3.82 -4.78
CA ILE A 111 -70.30 3.51 -6.00
C ILE A 111 -68.94 4.20 -5.94
N THR A 112 -67.88 3.42 -6.09
CA THR A 112 -66.51 3.87 -6.27
C THR A 112 -66.06 3.57 -7.70
N CYS A 113 -65.13 4.36 -8.23
CA CYS A 113 -64.48 4.04 -9.49
C CYS A 113 -63.15 3.32 -9.24
N ASN A 114 -62.75 2.48 -10.19
CA ASN A 114 -61.42 1.88 -10.18
C ASN A 114 -60.34 2.96 -10.37
N GLU A 115 -59.10 2.63 -9.98
CA GLU A 115 -57.94 3.49 -10.21
C GLU A 115 -57.84 3.92 -11.68
N GLY A 116 -57.55 5.21 -11.91
CA GLY A 116 -57.54 5.80 -13.24
C GLY A 116 -58.91 6.22 -13.80
N TYR A 117 -60.00 6.11 -13.02
CA TYR A 117 -61.34 6.55 -13.43
C TYR A 117 -61.95 7.52 -12.41
N ARG A 118 -62.60 8.57 -12.92
CA ARG A 118 -63.28 9.61 -12.14
C ARG A 118 -64.79 9.39 -12.16
N LEU A 119 -65.40 9.49 -10.98
CA LEU A 119 -66.84 9.34 -10.81
C LEU A 119 -67.58 10.58 -11.33
N VAL A 120 -68.48 10.38 -12.29
CA VAL A 120 -69.38 11.43 -12.78
C VAL A 120 -70.83 11.03 -12.50
N GLY A 121 -71.45 11.77 -11.58
CA GLY A 121 -72.79 11.50 -11.06
C GLY A 121 -72.80 11.47 -9.54
N ASN A 122 -73.85 10.88 -8.96
CA ASN A 122 -73.97 10.71 -7.52
C ASN A 122 -73.30 9.39 -7.09
N SER A 123 -72.40 9.44 -6.10
CA SER A 123 -71.77 8.24 -5.51
C SER A 123 -72.74 7.38 -4.72
N ARG A 124 -73.90 7.90 -4.31
CA ARG A 124 -74.85 7.20 -3.46
C ARG A 124 -76.25 7.14 -4.08
N ILE A 125 -76.82 5.94 -4.17
CA ILE A 125 -78.18 5.72 -4.67
C ILE A 125 -79.00 4.99 -3.62
N THR A 126 -80.21 5.49 -3.35
CA THR A 126 -81.10 4.94 -2.31
C THR A 126 -82.16 4.02 -2.91
N CYS A 127 -82.50 2.95 -2.21
CA CYS A 127 -83.61 2.06 -2.57
C CYS A 127 -84.95 2.74 -2.23
N GLY A 128 -85.69 3.18 -3.24
CA GLY A 128 -87.00 3.83 -3.10
C GLY A 128 -88.17 2.90 -3.36
N ALA A 129 -89.40 3.41 -3.23
CA ALA A 129 -90.61 2.61 -3.35
C ALA A 129 -90.78 1.92 -4.72
N GLN A 130 -90.28 2.55 -5.78
CA GLN A 130 -90.32 2.06 -7.16
C GLN A 130 -89.02 1.36 -7.61
N GLY A 131 -88.05 1.15 -6.71
CA GLY A 131 -86.70 0.68 -7.05
C GLY A 131 -85.64 1.73 -6.73
N TRP A 132 -84.43 1.53 -7.26
CA TRP A 132 -83.28 2.43 -7.06
C TRP A 132 -83.57 3.86 -7.55
N MET A 133 -83.37 4.84 -6.68
CA MET A 133 -83.71 6.24 -6.91
C MET A 133 -82.62 6.99 -7.69
N GLY A 134 -82.58 6.78 -9.01
CA GLY A 134 -81.69 7.50 -9.90
C GLY A 134 -81.17 6.62 -11.03
N ARG A 135 -80.12 7.11 -11.70
CA ARG A 135 -79.32 6.32 -12.64
C ARG A 135 -77.97 6.04 -11.99
N LEU A 136 -77.40 4.87 -12.26
CA LEU A 136 -76.02 4.57 -11.88
C LEU A 136 -75.07 5.68 -12.41
N PRO A 137 -74.08 6.12 -11.62
CA PRO A 137 -73.07 7.04 -12.10
C PRO A 137 -72.17 6.36 -13.15
N ARG A 138 -71.41 7.16 -13.89
CA ARG A 138 -70.42 6.67 -14.86
C ARG A 138 -69.01 6.90 -14.34
N CYS A 139 -68.13 5.91 -14.52
CA CYS A 139 -66.71 6.04 -14.28
C CYS A 139 -66.03 6.37 -15.61
N GLU A 140 -65.67 7.64 -15.80
CA GLU A 140 -64.98 8.11 -17.01
C GLU A 140 -63.46 8.11 -16.75
N VAL A 141 -62.65 7.79 -17.77
CA VAL A 141 -61.19 7.76 -17.60
C VAL A 141 -60.68 9.11 -17.09
N ALA A 142 -59.78 9.09 -16.11
CA ALA A 142 -59.10 10.30 -15.66
C ALA A 142 -58.29 10.86 -16.82
N LYS A 143 -58.30 12.18 -16.96
CA LYS A 143 -57.62 12.88 -18.03
C LYS A 143 -56.77 14.01 -17.47
N CYS A 144 -55.60 14.18 -18.08
CA CYS A 144 -54.70 15.31 -17.86
C CYS A 144 -54.81 16.27 -19.04
N ASP A 145 -54.65 17.56 -18.76
CA ASP A 145 -54.53 18.60 -19.77
C ASP A 145 -53.20 18.48 -20.55
N GLU A 146 -52.83 19.47 -21.36
CA GLU A 146 -51.56 19.48 -22.12
C GLU A 146 -50.34 19.26 -21.20
N ALA A 147 -49.35 18.49 -21.69
CA ALA A 147 -48.13 18.22 -20.95
C ALA A 147 -47.30 19.49 -20.71
N PRO A 148 -46.71 19.69 -19.52
CA PRO A 148 -45.99 20.93 -19.19
C PRO A 148 -44.86 21.26 -20.16
N GLN A 149 -44.88 22.48 -20.72
CA GLN A 149 -43.82 22.98 -21.60
C GLN A 149 -42.54 23.27 -20.79
N VAL A 150 -41.42 22.63 -21.16
CA VAL A 150 -40.11 22.79 -20.50
C VAL A 150 -39.15 23.54 -21.42
N THR A 151 -38.52 24.59 -20.90
CA THR A 151 -37.53 25.39 -21.65
C THR A 151 -36.36 24.54 -22.12
N ASP A 152 -36.00 24.70 -23.40
CA ASP A 152 -34.97 23.92 -24.09
C ASP A 152 -35.15 22.39 -24.04
N ALA A 153 -36.38 21.92 -23.86
CA ALA A 153 -36.76 20.53 -24.10
C ALA A 153 -37.64 20.38 -25.36
N THR A 154 -37.90 19.12 -25.70
CA THR A 154 -39.00 18.66 -26.55
C THR A 154 -39.58 17.40 -25.92
N PHE A 155 -40.88 17.14 -26.06
CA PHE A 155 -41.52 15.94 -25.53
C PHE A 155 -42.36 15.20 -26.58
N THR A 156 -42.56 13.91 -26.35
CA THR A 156 -43.38 13.01 -27.19
C THR A 156 -44.03 11.92 -26.35
N PRO A 157 -45.24 11.43 -26.71
CA PRO A 157 -46.11 11.92 -27.78
C PRO A 157 -46.80 13.23 -27.41
N TYR A 158 -47.28 13.98 -28.41
CA TYR A 158 -48.19 15.11 -28.21
C TYR A 158 -49.64 14.61 -28.33
N LYS A 159 -50.45 14.84 -27.29
CA LYS A 159 -51.87 14.49 -27.21
C LYS A 159 -52.57 15.61 -26.42
N ASP A 160 -53.86 15.81 -26.68
CA ASP A 160 -54.69 16.71 -25.88
C ASP A 160 -56.16 16.22 -25.97
N PRO A 161 -56.80 15.82 -24.86
CA PRO A 161 -56.22 15.56 -23.53
C PRO A 161 -55.49 14.20 -23.47
N TYR A 162 -54.61 14.03 -22.48
CA TYR A 162 -54.02 12.72 -22.15
C TYR A 162 -54.97 11.90 -21.28
N ASP A 163 -54.97 10.58 -21.43
CA ASP A 163 -55.71 9.64 -20.61
C ASP A 163 -54.81 9.07 -19.51
N TYR A 164 -55.41 8.56 -18.42
CA TYR A 164 -54.71 7.89 -17.33
C TYR A 164 -53.69 6.84 -17.82
N GLY A 165 -52.48 6.89 -17.28
CA GLY A 165 -51.38 5.99 -17.66
C GLY A 165 -50.67 6.36 -18.97
N ASP A 166 -51.10 7.40 -19.69
CA ASP A 166 -50.30 7.94 -20.80
C ASP A 166 -48.98 8.51 -20.26
N VAL A 167 -47.87 8.09 -20.88
CA VAL A 167 -46.52 8.53 -20.53
C VAL A 167 -45.98 9.52 -21.57
N VAL A 168 -45.52 10.67 -21.11
CA VAL A 168 -44.85 11.70 -21.90
C VAL A 168 -43.36 11.68 -21.61
N GLN A 169 -42.54 11.49 -22.65
CA GLN A 169 -41.08 11.43 -22.55
C GLN A 169 -40.44 12.73 -23.04
N TYR A 170 -39.58 13.32 -22.20
CA TYR A 170 -38.84 14.56 -22.46
C TYR A 170 -37.41 14.26 -22.93
N SER A 171 -36.93 15.11 -23.83
CA SER A 171 -35.53 15.17 -24.26
C SER A 171 -35.05 16.61 -24.25
N CYS A 172 -33.86 16.86 -23.71
CA CYS A 172 -33.25 18.18 -23.74
C CYS A 172 -32.57 18.46 -25.10
N ARG A 173 -32.55 19.73 -25.50
CA ARG A 173 -31.82 20.19 -26.69
C ARG A 173 -30.30 20.01 -26.51
N ASN A 174 -29.60 19.92 -27.63
CA ASN A 174 -28.17 19.56 -27.69
C ASN A 174 -27.29 20.38 -26.73
N GLY A 175 -26.50 19.68 -25.91
CA GLY A 175 -25.57 20.28 -24.95
C GLY A 175 -26.16 20.61 -23.58
N LEU A 176 -27.42 20.29 -23.34
CA LEU A 176 -28.06 20.34 -22.02
C LEU A 176 -28.26 18.94 -21.45
N THR A 177 -28.28 18.85 -20.13
CA THR A 177 -28.50 17.64 -19.34
C THR A 177 -29.88 17.67 -18.70
N LEU A 178 -30.60 16.56 -18.78
CA LEU A 178 -31.91 16.39 -18.16
C LEU A 178 -31.75 16.16 -16.65
N ASN A 179 -32.30 17.06 -15.83
CA ASN A 179 -32.34 16.97 -14.38
C ASN A 179 -33.77 16.64 -13.93
N GLY A 180 -33.94 15.49 -13.25
CA GLY A 180 -35.25 14.92 -12.92
C GLY A 180 -35.59 13.68 -13.74
N SER A 181 -36.86 13.27 -13.74
CA SER A 181 -37.32 12.11 -14.52
C SER A 181 -37.46 12.45 -15.99
N ALA A 182 -36.93 11.60 -16.88
CA ALA A 182 -37.07 11.77 -18.33
C ALA A 182 -38.50 11.50 -18.85
N SER A 183 -39.39 10.99 -18.00
CA SER A 183 -40.79 10.71 -18.31
C SER A 183 -41.70 11.13 -17.16
N ILE A 184 -42.91 11.56 -17.52
CA ILE A 184 -44.02 11.85 -16.61
C ILE A 184 -45.26 11.10 -17.09
N GLU A 185 -46.14 10.71 -16.18
CA GLU A 185 -47.31 9.86 -16.42
C GLU A 185 -48.58 10.55 -15.93
N CYS A 186 -49.68 10.42 -16.67
CA CYS A 186 -50.95 11.01 -16.27
C CYS A 186 -51.60 10.22 -15.11
N SER A 187 -51.68 10.84 -13.93
CA SER A 187 -52.24 10.26 -12.72
C SER A 187 -53.78 10.30 -12.70
N ASP A 188 -54.35 9.45 -11.85
CA ASP A 188 -55.76 9.39 -11.47
C ASP A 188 -56.41 10.74 -11.06
N ASP A 189 -55.63 11.65 -10.44
CA ASP A 189 -56.09 13.00 -10.07
C ASP A 189 -56.15 14.00 -11.24
N GLY A 190 -55.71 13.60 -12.44
CA GLY A 190 -55.65 14.45 -13.62
C GLY A 190 -54.40 15.34 -13.69
N THR A 191 -53.36 15.05 -12.90
CA THR A 191 -52.06 15.72 -12.98
C THR A 191 -50.95 14.78 -13.44
N PHE A 192 -49.93 15.33 -14.11
CA PHE A 192 -48.74 14.57 -14.46
C PHE A 192 -47.81 14.37 -13.26
N LYS A 193 -47.34 13.13 -13.08
CA LYS A 193 -46.41 12.75 -12.02
C LYS A 193 -45.25 11.90 -12.58
N PRO A 194 -44.01 12.03 -12.08
CA PRO A 194 -43.54 13.10 -11.19
C PRO A 194 -43.54 14.48 -11.90
N ALA A 195 -43.06 15.52 -11.21
CA ALA A 195 -42.89 16.84 -11.82
C ALA A 195 -41.99 16.79 -13.08
N PRO A 196 -42.24 17.64 -14.09
CA PRO A 196 -41.47 17.65 -15.33
C PRO A 196 -39.99 17.98 -15.07
N PRO A 197 -39.06 17.45 -15.88
CA PRO A 197 -37.64 17.67 -15.69
C PRO A 197 -37.20 19.08 -16.09
N ILE A 198 -36.00 19.46 -15.68
CA ILE A 198 -35.37 20.73 -16.03
C ILE A 198 -34.13 20.46 -16.89
N CYS A 199 -34.02 21.11 -18.04
CA CYS A 199 -32.82 21.06 -18.87
C CYS A 199 -31.76 22.03 -18.33
N THR A 200 -30.60 21.50 -17.95
CA THR A 200 -29.54 22.25 -17.26
C THR A 200 -28.21 22.13 -17.99
N ARG A 201 -27.43 23.21 -18.05
CA ARG A 201 -26.07 23.17 -18.59
C ARG A 201 -25.12 22.75 -17.48
N VAL A 202 -24.52 21.56 -17.61
CA VAL A 202 -23.53 21.05 -16.65
C VAL A 202 -22.13 21.22 -17.22
N GLN A 203 -21.28 21.94 -16.49
CA GLN A 203 -19.89 22.14 -16.86
C GLN A 203 -19.04 22.34 -15.59
N CYS A 204 -18.34 21.30 -15.15
CA CYS A 204 -17.43 21.39 -14.02
C CYS A 204 -16.11 22.06 -14.41
N GLU A 205 -15.52 22.81 -13.48
CA GLU A 205 -14.24 23.51 -13.68
C GLU A 205 -13.05 22.54 -13.73
N ASP A 206 -12.03 22.91 -14.50
CA ASP A 206 -10.75 22.20 -14.56
C ASP A 206 -9.99 22.34 -13.22
N LEU A 207 -9.29 21.28 -12.80
CA LEU A 207 -8.68 21.23 -11.48
C LEU A 207 -7.19 21.60 -11.48
N ASP A 208 -6.83 22.67 -10.77
CA ASP A 208 -5.46 23.02 -10.41
C ASP A 208 -5.23 22.83 -8.90
N ILE A 209 -4.80 21.61 -8.53
CA ILE A 209 -4.55 21.23 -7.14
C ILE A 209 -3.06 20.87 -6.97
N PRO A 210 -2.32 21.51 -6.05
CA PRO A 210 -0.89 21.33 -5.95
C PRO A 210 -0.52 19.90 -5.54
N ASN A 211 0.48 19.35 -6.23
CA ASN A 211 0.97 17.97 -6.07
C ASN A 211 -0.03 16.86 -6.44
N LEU A 212 -1.12 17.20 -7.12
CA LEU A 212 -2.06 16.25 -7.71
C LEU A 212 -1.72 16.04 -9.20
N ASP A 213 -1.59 14.79 -9.62
CA ASP A 213 -1.34 14.39 -11.02
C ASP A 213 -2.56 13.68 -11.60
N TRP A 214 -3.00 14.13 -12.78
CA TRP A 214 -4.05 13.47 -13.55
C TRP A 214 -3.54 12.13 -14.11
N ILE A 215 -4.32 11.06 -13.90
CA ILE A 215 -4.04 9.72 -14.42
C ILE A 215 -4.83 9.47 -15.70
N SER A 216 -6.15 9.69 -15.64
CA SER A 216 -7.09 9.33 -16.70
C SER A 216 -8.44 10.02 -16.50
N GLY A 217 -9.27 10.00 -17.54
CA GLY A 217 -10.63 10.52 -17.49
C GLY A 217 -11.02 11.34 -18.72
N SER A 218 -12.15 12.04 -18.61
CA SER A 218 -12.63 13.00 -19.61
C SER A 218 -11.61 14.13 -19.83
N ARG A 219 -11.56 14.69 -21.04
CA ARG A 219 -10.85 15.95 -21.30
C ARG A 219 -11.79 17.15 -21.09
N PRO A 220 -11.26 18.36 -20.81
CA PRO A 220 -12.06 19.58 -20.82
C PRO A 220 -12.74 19.81 -22.19
N PRO A 221 -13.95 20.39 -22.24
CA PRO A 221 -14.79 20.80 -21.11
C PRO A 221 -15.49 19.60 -20.43
N HIS A 222 -15.58 19.63 -19.09
CA HIS A 222 -16.11 18.53 -18.30
C HIS A 222 -17.63 18.60 -18.11
N GLY A 223 -18.39 17.86 -18.93
CA GLY A 223 -19.85 17.75 -18.82
C GLY A 223 -20.35 16.81 -17.72
N TYR A 224 -21.68 16.67 -17.58
CA TYR A 224 -22.31 15.76 -16.60
C TYR A 224 -21.80 14.32 -16.71
N LYS A 225 -21.56 13.69 -15.56
CA LYS A 225 -20.96 12.35 -15.42
C LYS A 225 -19.58 12.20 -16.09
N ALA A 226 -18.89 13.30 -16.44
CA ALA A 226 -17.46 13.24 -16.71
C ALA A 226 -16.73 12.68 -15.48
N ILE A 227 -15.80 11.76 -15.70
CA ILE A 227 -15.02 11.12 -14.63
C ILE A 227 -13.56 11.52 -14.80
N LEU A 228 -12.91 11.89 -13.69
CA LEU A 228 -11.47 12.14 -13.61
C LEU A 228 -10.86 11.30 -12.50
N THR A 229 -9.69 10.72 -12.74
CA THR A 229 -8.94 9.95 -11.74
C THR A 229 -7.55 10.56 -11.57
N TYR A 230 -7.18 10.80 -10.32
CA TYR A 230 -5.94 11.46 -9.91
C TYR A 230 -5.12 10.61 -8.94
N ARG A 231 -3.84 10.92 -8.81
CA ARG A 231 -2.97 10.50 -7.69
C ARG A 231 -2.23 11.70 -7.12
N CYS A 232 -1.74 11.57 -5.89
CA CYS A 232 -0.74 12.50 -5.39
C CYS A 232 0.65 12.14 -5.93
N ARG A 233 1.51 13.16 -6.07
CA ARG A 233 2.94 13.00 -6.38
C ARG A 233 3.66 12.26 -5.27
N THR A 234 4.77 11.60 -5.62
CA THR A 234 5.65 10.93 -4.66
C THR A 234 6.03 11.86 -3.50
N GLY A 235 5.89 11.37 -2.26
CA GLY A 235 6.07 12.15 -1.05
C GLY A 235 4.82 12.87 -0.54
N TYR A 236 3.66 12.70 -1.20
CA TYR A 236 2.36 13.16 -0.74
C TYR A 236 1.36 12.01 -0.66
N ARG A 237 0.56 11.98 0.41
CA ARG A 237 -0.59 11.09 0.58
C ARG A 237 -1.88 11.80 0.14
N MET A 238 -2.82 11.04 -0.39
CA MET A 238 -4.14 11.55 -0.74
C MET A 238 -5.07 11.57 0.48
N VAL A 239 -5.81 12.67 0.62
CA VAL A 239 -6.96 12.78 1.53
C VAL A 239 -8.18 13.19 0.71
N GLY A 240 -9.22 12.34 0.73
CA GLY A 240 -10.35 12.40 -0.22
C GLY A 240 -10.35 11.19 -1.16
N GLN A 241 -11.22 11.21 -2.17
CA GLN A 241 -11.30 10.15 -3.19
C GLN A 241 -10.42 10.49 -4.40
N PRO A 242 -9.71 9.51 -5.01
CA PRO A 242 -8.90 9.72 -6.21
C PRO A 242 -9.76 9.94 -7.46
N THR A 243 -10.98 9.43 -7.46
CA THR A 243 -11.92 9.48 -8.58
C THR A 243 -13.02 10.49 -8.30
N LEU A 244 -13.24 11.39 -9.25
CA LEU A 244 -14.21 12.47 -9.19
C LEU A 244 -15.19 12.35 -10.35
N THR A 245 -16.46 12.63 -10.07
CA THR A 245 -17.53 12.66 -11.08
C THR A 245 -18.15 14.05 -11.11
N CYS A 246 -18.34 14.61 -12.31
CA CYS A 246 -19.02 15.89 -12.49
C CYS A 246 -20.54 15.72 -12.28
N ASP A 247 -21.06 16.34 -11.22
CA ASP A 247 -22.44 16.23 -10.77
C ASP A 247 -23.36 17.24 -11.48
N ILE A 248 -24.68 17.02 -11.40
CA ILE A 248 -25.73 17.83 -12.08
C ILE A 248 -25.70 19.31 -11.68
N ASN A 249 -25.09 19.64 -10.55
CA ASN A 249 -24.89 20.99 -10.01
C ASN A 249 -23.59 21.67 -10.50
N SER A 250 -22.90 21.09 -11.50
CA SER A 250 -21.59 21.53 -12.00
C SER A 250 -20.45 21.53 -10.97
N LYS A 251 -20.53 20.67 -9.95
CA LYS A 251 -19.45 20.44 -8.98
C LYS A 251 -18.91 19.02 -9.06
N TRP A 252 -17.66 18.85 -8.64
CA TRP A 252 -17.03 17.55 -8.51
C TRP A 252 -17.50 16.83 -7.24
N SER A 253 -18.06 15.63 -7.42
CA SER A 253 -18.51 14.73 -6.35
C SER A 253 -17.52 13.56 -6.20
N PRO A 254 -17.21 13.09 -4.98
CA PRO A 254 -17.76 13.52 -3.68
C PRO A 254 -17.15 14.81 -3.11
N GLY A 255 -16.16 15.39 -3.79
CA GLY A 255 -15.46 16.60 -3.38
C GLY A 255 -13.99 16.54 -3.78
N LEU A 256 -13.32 17.69 -3.83
CA LEU A 256 -11.94 17.78 -4.30
C LEU A 256 -10.96 17.09 -3.32
N PRO A 257 -10.04 16.23 -3.81
CA PRO A 257 -9.02 15.61 -2.98
C PRO A 257 -7.91 16.61 -2.69
N ARG A 258 -7.20 16.41 -1.57
CA ARG A 258 -5.98 17.16 -1.24
C ARG A 258 -4.78 16.23 -1.09
N CYS A 259 -3.62 16.71 -1.50
CA CYS A 259 -2.35 16.02 -1.34
C CYS A 259 -1.60 16.59 -0.14
N GLU A 260 -1.53 15.81 0.94
CA GLU A 260 -0.79 16.16 2.15
C GLU A 260 0.62 15.57 2.11
N MET A 261 1.63 16.34 2.51
CA MET A 261 3.00 15.84 2.56
C MET A 261 3.11 14.66 3.54
N VAL A 262 3.79 13.59 3.11
CA VAL A 262 4.09 12.44 3.97
C VAL A 262 5.09 12.86 5.05
N THR A 263 4.82 12.41 6.26
CA THR A 263 5.59 12.70 7.47
C THR A 263 5.93 11.42 8.20
N CYS A 264 7.19 11.27 8.61
CA CYS A 264 7.64 10.18 9.45
C CYS A 264 7.77 10.64 10.90
N ASN A 265 7.36 9.78 11.82
CA ASN A 265 7.68 9.92 13.25
C ASN A 265 9.20 9.72 13.45
N PRO A 266 9.78 10.18 14.58
CA PRO A 266 11.20 10.01 14.85
C PRO A 266 11.60 8.53 14.83
N PRO A 267 12.78 8.17 14.30
CA PRO A 267 13.26 6.79 14.32
C PRO A 267 13.31 6.24 15.76
N HIS A 268 13.06 4.95 15.91
CA HIS A 268 13.27 4.27 17.19
C HIS A 268 14.72 4.48 17.66
N LEU A 269 14.88 4.77 18.96
CA LEU A 269 16.19 5.00 19.58
C LEU A 269 17.09 3.76 19.41
N VAL A 270 18.26 3.96 18.83
CA VAL A 270 19.28 2.92 18.68
C VAL A 270 19.98 2.72 20.02
N VAL A 271 19.83 1.55 20.63
CA VAL A 271 20.52 1.21 21.89
C VAL A 271 22.02 1.26 21.68
N ASN A 272 22.74 1.96 22.56
CA ASN A 272 24.17 2.28 22.42
C ASN A 272 24.52 3.06 21.13
N GLY A 273 23.60 3.88 20.64
CA GLY A 273 23.86 4.83 19.55
C GLY A 273 23.00 6.09 19.65
N THR A 274 23.16 6.95 18.65
CA THR A 274 22.46 8.22 18.48
C THR A 274 22.12 8.42 17.00
N PHE A 275 21.23 9.38 16.70
CA PHE A 275 20.99 9.84 15.33
C PHE A 275 20.90 11.36 15.27
N ASN A 276 21.18 11.94 14.10
CA ASN A 276 21.12 13.37 13.85
C ASN A 276 20.65 13.65 12.41
N PRO A 277 19.88 14.73 12.13
CA PRO A 277 19.26 15.65 13.08
C PRO A 277 18.15 14.98 13.91
N VAL A 278 17.99 15.38 15.16
CA VAL A 278 16.80 15.05 15.98
C VAL A 278 15.72 16.09 15.69
N LYS A 279 14.52 15.63 15.29
CA LYS A 279 13.31 16.44 15.07
C LYS A 279 12.12 15.67 15.65
N ASP A 280 11.05 16.38 16.02
CA ASP A 280 9.78 15.74 16.43
C ASP A 280 9.01 15.13 15.26
N VAL A 281 9.16 15.70 14.06
CA VAL A 281 8.54 15.23 12.80
C VAL A 281 9.51 15.41 11.64
N TYR A 282 9.57 14.41 10.76
CA TYR A 282 10.39 14.41 9.55
C TYR A 282 9.49 14.44 8.31
N LYS A 283 9.89 15.19 7.28
CA LYS A 283 9.18 15.25 6.00
C LYS A 283 9.71 14.19 5.04
N TYR A 284 8.92 13.78 4.05
CA TYR A 284 9.39 12.91 2.98
C TYR A 284 10.76 13.36 2.42
N GLY A 285 11.71 12.42 2.32
CA GLY A 285 13.07 12.69 1.87
C GLY A 285 14.03 13.26 2.93
N ASP A 286 13.56 13.70 4.12
CA ASP A 286 14.46 14.01 5.23
C ASP A 286 15.31 12.78 5.58
N ARG A 287 16.61 13.00 5.81
CA ARG A 287 17.58 11.95 6.10
C ARG A 287 18.17 12.11 7.50
N VAL A 288 18.25 11.01 8.24
CA VAL A 288 19.01 10.89 9.49
C VAL A 288 20.28 10.10 9.25
N GLN A 289 21.34 10.45 9.99
CA GLN A 289 22.56 9.66 10.10
C GLN A 289 22.67 9.08 11.51
N TYR A 290 23.05 7.81 11.60
CA TYR A 290 23.23 7.07 12.84
C TYR A 290 24.71 7.01 13.23
N SER A 291 24.98 6.97 14.53
CA SER A 291 26.33 6.79 15.07
C SER A 291 26.26 5.94 16.33
N CYS A 292 27.22 5.04 16.52
CA CYS A 292 27.30 4.22 17.73
C CYS A 292 28.15 4.89 18.81
N ASN A 293 27.82 4.62 20.07
CA ASN A 293 28.60 5.06 21.22
C ASN A 293 29.99 4.40 21.21
N THR A 294 30.95 4.98 21.95
CA THR A 294 32.28 4.41 22.13
C THR A 294 32.21 2.93 22.56
N ASN A 295 33.09 2.10 22.00
CA ASN A 295 33.15 0.64 22.18
C ASN A 295 32.08 -0.15 21.38
N PHE A 296 31.24 0.50 20.57
CA PHE A 296 30.28 -0.16 19.68
C PHE A 296 30.54 0.18 18.20
N ARG A 297 30.25 -0.80 17.34
CA ARG A 297 30.33 -0.73 15.88
C ARG A 297 28.92 -0.73 15.30
N LEU A 298 28.72 0.03 14.23
CA LEU A 298 27.46 0.07 13.50
C LEU A 298 27.33 -1.17 12.59
N SER A 299 26.18 -1.83 12.69
CA SER A 299 25.78 -2.98 11.87
C SER A 299 24.45 -2.66 11.19
N GLY A 300 24.48 -2.58 9.85
CA GLY A 300 23.38 -2.06 9.02
C GLY A 300 23.77 -0.77 8.30
N SER A 301 22.78 -0.03 7.82
CA SER A 301 23.01 1.25 7.12
C SER A 301 23.24 2.39 8.11
N ASN A 302 24.28 3.19 7.87
CA ASN A 302 24.61 4.36 8.69
C ASN A 302 23.64 5.56 8.53
N SER A 303 22.61 5.43 7.70
CA SER A 303 21.62 6.48 7.46
C SER A 303 20.32 5.90 6.93
N ALA A 304 19.23 6.62 7.19
CA ALA A 304 17.88 6.31 6.70
C ALA A 304 17.19 7.58 6.24
N SER A 305 16.30 7.47 5.26
CA SER A 305 15.44 8.56 4.79
C SER A 305 13.98 8.28 5.08
N CYS A 306 13.19 9.33 5.33
CA CYS A 306 11.74 9.23 5.44
C CYS A 306 11.12 8.87 4.08
N SER A 307 10.49 7.69 4.00
CA SER A 307 9.86 7.16 2.79
C SER A 307 8.42 7.66 2.62
N ASP A 308 7.87 7.39 1.45
CA ASP A 308 6.48 7.58 1.04
C ASP A 308 5.43 6.83 1.89
N ASP A 309 5.79 5.73 2.55
CA ASP A 309 4.92 5.01 3.49
C ASP A 309 4.94 5.57 4.92
N GLY A 310 5.62 6.69 5.17
CA GLY A 310 5.74 7.29 6.50
C GLY A 310 6.72 6.59 7.43
N THR A 311 7.55 5.66 6.93
CA THR A 311 8.60 4.98 7.70
C THR A 311 10.01 5.39 7.26
N PHE A 312 10.98 5.22 8.14
CA PHE A 312 12.40 5.41 7.80
C PHE A 312 12.95 4.17 7.08
N LYS A 313 13.48 4.36 5.88
CA LYS A 313 14.08 3.31 5.05
C LYS A 313 15.53 3.65 4.66
N PRO A 314 16.46 2.67 4.72
CA PRO A 314 16.33 1.39 5.43
C PRO A 314 16.07 1.59 6.94
N GLY A 315 15.63 0.54 7.63
CA GLY A 315 15.34 0.61 9.07
C GLY A 315 16.57 0.96 9.93
N PRO A 316 16.37 1.29 11.22
CA PRO A 316 17.45 1.69 12.11
C PRO A 316 18.52 0.59 12.25
N PRO A 317 19.82 0.92 12.24
CA PRO A 317 20.89 -0.04 12.41
C PRO A 317 21.01 -0.52 13.87
N THR A 318 21.82 -1.55 14.08
CA THR A 318 22.17 -2.06 15.41
C THR A 318 23.60 -1.69 15.78
N CYS A 319 23.83 -1.30 17.04
CA CYS A 319 25.17 -1.05 17.57
C CYS A 319 25.66 -2.28 18.33
N THR A 320 26.59 -3.03 17.74
CA THR A 320 27.17 -4.25 18.33
C THR A 320 28.49 -3.93 19.02
N MET A 321 28.82 -4.63 20.12
CA MET A 321 30.06 -4.36 20.86
C MET A 321 31.28 -4.70 20.01
N ILE A 322 32.27 -3.82 19.96
CA ILE A 322 33.54 -4.07 19.26
C ILE A 322 34.33 -5.10 20.05
N ILE A 323 34.61 -6.22 19.38
CA ILE A 323 35.39 -7.34 19.89
C ILE A 323 36.46 -7.74 18.88
N CYS A 324 37.65 -8.09 19.39
CA CYS A 324 38.72 -8.71 18.63
C CYS A 324 38.92 -10.15 19.11
N ASN A 325 38.92 -11.10 18.17
CA ASN A 325 39.17 -12.51 18.47
C ASN A 325 40.68 -12.76 18.67
N PRO A 326 41.08 -13.69 19.55
CA PRO A 326 42.47 -14.11 19.69
C PRO A 326 43.04 -14.57 18.33
N PRO A 327 44.28 -14.19 17.97
CA PRO A 327 44.96 -14.72 16.81
C PRO A 327 45.06 -16.26 16.86
N PRO A 328 45.00 -16.99 15.72
CA PRO A 328 45.00 -18.45 15.70
C PRO A 328 46.21 -19.08 16.44
N PRO A 329 46.03 -20.24 17.12
CA PRO A 329 47.06 -20.85 17.98
C PRO A 329 48.39 -21.23 17.28
N GLY A 330 48.37 -21.48 15.97
CA GLY A 330 49.51 -22.08 15.24
C GLY A 330 50.70 -21.16 14.91
N ALA A 331 50.73 -19.92 15.41
CA ALA A 331 51.67 -18.89 14.94
C ALA A 331 52.94 -18.70 15.80
N ASN A 332 53.34 -19.72 16.57
CA ASN A 332 54.55 -19.71 17.42
C ASN A 332 54.71 -18.45 18.29
N ARG A 333 53.60 -17.90 18.80
CA ARG A 333 53.57 -16.68 19.64
C ARG A 333 52.76 -16.93 20.91
N ILE A 334 53.28 -16.41 22.02
CA ILE A 334 52.64 -16.37 23.33
C ILE A 334 51.97 -15.00 23.46
N ILE A 335 50.73 -14.99 23.94
CA ILE A 335 49.90 -13.78 24.06
C ILE A 335 49.59 -13.56 25.55
N SER A 336 49.70 -12.34 26.03
CA SER A 336 49.35 -11.98 27.42
C SER A 336 48.60 -10.64 27.48
N PRO A 337 47.51 -10.53 28.27
CA PRO A 337 46.80 -11.62 28.96
C PRO A 337 46.05 -12.52 27.96
N VAL A 338 45.89 -13.81 28.26
CA VAL A 338 45.03 -14.70 27.45
C VAL A 338 43.56 -14.46 27.82
N LYS A 339 42.78 -13.95 26.87
CA LYS A 339 41.31 -13.86 26.95
C LYS A 339 40.69 -14.64 25.79
N GLU A 340 39.47 -15.15 26.00
CA GLU A 340 38.64 -15.72 24.92
C GLU A 340 38.27 -14.66 23.88
N VAL A 341 38.01 -13.43 24.32
CA VAL A 341 37.64 -12.27 23.49
C VAL A 341 38.24 -11.00 24.11
N TYR A 342 38.69 -10.08 23.27
CA TYR A 342 39.26 -8.79 23.69
C TYR A 342 38.30 -7.66 23.31
N LYS A 343 38.06 -6.73 24.23
CA LYS A 343 37.19 -5.56 24.03
C LYS A 343 37.96 -4.44 23.33
N TYR A 344 37.27 -3.49 22.71
CA TYR A 344 37.90 -2.27 22.18
C TYR A 344 38.88 -1.63 23.18
N LYS A 345 40.07 -1.24 22.70
CA LYS A 345 41.23 -0.75 23.48
C LYS A 345 41.89 -1.75 24.44
N ASP A 346 41.45 -3.01 24.55
CA ASP A 346 42.28 -4.04 25.20
C ASP A 346 43.62 -4.15 24.45
N VAL A 347 44.71 -4.21 25.20
CA VAL A 347 46.07 -4.38 24.69
C VAL A 347 46.56 -5.79 24.97
N VAL A 348 47.15 -6.41 23.95
CA VAL A 348 47.88 -7.68 24.07
C VAL A 348 49.37 -7.46 23.89
N GLN A 349 50.16 -8.17 24.68
CA GLN A 349 51.61 -8.28 24.54
C GLN A 349 51.96 -9.63 23.90
N TYR A 350 52.94 -9.62 23.01
CA TYR A 350 53.41 -10.79 22.27
C TYR A 350 54.83 -11.18 22.69
N THR A 351 55.08 -12.48 22.82
CA THR A 351 56.41 -13.03 23.12
C THR A 351 56.64 -14.31 22.32
N CYS A 352 57.87 -14.56 21.86
CA CYS A 352 58.19 -15.77 21.12
C CYS A 352 58.75 -16.89 22.04
N PRO A 353 58.47 -18.17 21.76
CA PRO A 353 59.14 -19.31 22.39
C PRO A 353 60.66 -19.28 22.18
N LYS A 354 61.38 -19.99 23.05
CA LYS A 354 62.84 -20.13 22.98
C LYS A 354 63.29 -20.62 21.59
N GLY A 355 64.27 -19.95 21.00
CA GLY A 355 64.77 -20.25 19.64
C GLY A 355 64.08 -19.49 18.50
N PHE A 356 63.12 -18.62 18.81
CA PHE A 356 62.46 -17.73 17.84
C PHE A 356 62.68 -16.26 18.20
N LYS A 357 62.79 -15.40 17.17
CA LYS A 357 62.90 -13.95 17.29
C LYS A 357 61.59 -13.29 16.85
N LEU A 358 61.14 -12.28 17.59
CA LEU A 358 59.93 -11.52 17.26
C LEU A 358 60.22 -10.55 16.12
N SER A 359 59.36 -10.57 15.10
CA SER A 359 59.37 -9.66 13.96
C SER A 359 58.06 -8.87 13.90
N GLY A 360 58.15 -7.55 13.98
CA GLY A 360 57.01 -6.64 14.12
C GLY A 360 56.94 -5.99 15.51
N SER A 361 55.76 -5.47 15.86
CA SER A 361 55.54 -4.81 17.15
C SER A 361 55.32 -5.84 18.27
N ASN A 362 55.87 -5.60 19.46
CA ASN A 362 55.70 -6.47 20.62
C ASN A 362 54.29 -6.37 21.26
N SER A 363 53.46 -5.44 20.82
CA SER A 363 52.11 -5.21 21.35
C SER A 363 51.15 -4.75 20.26
N ALA A 364 49.85 -4.98 20.49
CA ALA A 364 48.77 -4.46 19.67
C ALA A 364 47.53 -4.16 20.52
N SER A 365 46.74 -3.18 20.10
CA SER A 365 45.44 -2.85 20.71
C SER A 365 44.29 -3.31 19.82
N CYS A 366 43.17 -3.71 20.43
CA CYS A 366 41.94 -4.00 19.71
C CYS A 366 41.32 -2.69 19.17
N SER A 367 41.32 -2.53 17.84
CA SER A 367 40.82 -1.35 17.15
C SER A 367 39.31 -1.40 16.92
N ASP A 368 38.79 -0.27 16.47
CA ASP A 368 37.41 -0.04 16.02
C ASP A 368 36.93 -0.97 14.89
N ASP A 369 37.84 -1.39 14.00
CA ASP A 369 37.55 -2.35 12.93
C ASP A 369 37.39 -3.82 13.42
N GLY A 370 37.60 -4.08 14.72
CA GLY A 370 37.57 -5.43 15.30
C GLY A 370 38.84 -6.24 15.05
N THR A 371 39.94 -5.60 14.65
CA THR A 371 41.25 -6.23 14.47
C THR A 371 42.30 -5.63 15.42
N PHE A 372 43.37 -6.38 15.66
CA PHE A 372 44.53 -5.88 16.38
C PHE A 372 45.39 -4.97 15.50
N LYS A 373 45.65 -3.75 15.98
CA LYS A 373 46.54 -2.76 15.35
C LYS A 373 47.69 -2.40 16.31
N PRO A 374 48.95 -2.32 15.85
CA PRO A 374 49.45 -2.83 14.57
C PRO A 374 49.21 -4.34 14.42
N ALA A 375 49.33 -4.87 13.19
CA ALA A 375 49.03 -6.27 12.92
C ALA A 375 49.88 -7.21 13.80
N PRO A 376 49.34 -8.37 14.28
CA PRO A 376 50.05 -9.28 15.16
C PRO A 376 51.42 -9.72 14.60
N PRO A 377 52.49 -9.70 15.40
CA PRO A 377 53.83 -10.03 14.95
C PRO A 377 53.98 -11.52 14.59
N THR A 378 55.05 -11.82 13.87
CA THR A 378 55.48 -13.17 13.52
C THR A 378 56.74 -13.56 14.30
N CYS A 379 56.81 -14.82 14.73
CA CYS A 379 57.98 -15.38 15.39
C CYS A 379 58.76 -16.22 14.38
N THR A 380 59.95 -15.76 13.99
CA THR A 380 60.82 -16.45 13.02
C THR A 380 61.92 -17.24 13.74
N LYS A 381 62.27 -18.43 13.26
CA LYS A 381 63.28 -19.28 13.89
C LYS A 381 64.66 -18.61 13.78
N PHE A 382 65.38 -18.51 14.89
CA PHE A 382 66.74 -17.99 14.90
C PHE A 382 67.70 -19.08 14.39
N ILE A 383 68.32 -18.84 13.23
CA ILE A 383 69.38 -19.67 12.66
C ILE A 383 70.69 -18.90 12.86
N PRO A 384 71.68 -19.43 13.62
CA PRO A 384 72.99 -18.80 13.72
C PRO A 384 73.69 -18.77 12.35
N PRO A 385 74.49 -17.73 12.03
CA PRO A 385 75.28 -17.72 10.81
C PRO A 385 76.33 -18.84 10.81
N PRO A 386 76.60 -19.51 9.68
CA PRO A 386 77.73 -20.42 9.56
C PRO A 386 79.05 -19.63 9.67
N GLN A 387 80.07 -20.23 10.29
CA GLN A 387 81.40 -19.64 10.41
C GLN A 387 82.15 -19.73 9.05
N PRO A 388 83.01 -18.76 8.73
CA PRO A 388 83.84 -18.82 7.53
C PRO A 388 85.04 -19.76 7.73
N ASP A 389 85.26 -20.66 6.78
CA ASP A 389 86.47 -21.49 6.73
C ASP A 389 87.70 -20.63 6.34
N ILE A 390 88.77 -20.71 7.14
CA ILE A 390 90.02 -19.95 6.94
C ILE A 390 91.05 -20.83 6.21
N TYR A 391 91.66 -20.28 5.17
CA TYR A 391 92.70 -20.92 4.36
C TYR A 391 93.86 -19.94 4.09
N CYS A 392 95.07 -20.45 3.84
CA CYS A 392 96.20 -19.66 3.36
C CYS A 392 96.33 -19.75 1.82
N GLU A 393 96.50 -18.62 1.13
CA GLU A 393 96.88 -18.58 -0.29
C GLU A 393 98.38 -18.89 -0.46
N VAL A 394 98.78 -19.43 -1.62
CA VAL A 394 100.19 -19.80 -1.86
C VAL A 394 101.10 -18.56 -1.91
N PRO A 395 102.22 -18.50 -1.16
CA PRO A 395 103.05 -17.30 -1.10
C PRO A 395 103.98 -17.23 -2.32
N HIS A 396 104.09 -16.04 -2.93
CA HIS A 396 105.01 -15.82 -4.04
C HIS A 396 106.45 -15.63 -3.54
N VAL A 397 107.39 -16.46 -4.03
CA VAL A 397 108.83 -16.36 -3.75
C VAL A 397 109.58 -16.09 -5.06
N GLU A 398 110.12 -14.89 -5.20
CA GLU A 398 110.88 -14.48 -6.38
C GLU A 398 112.16 -15.32 -6.52
N HIS A 399 112.42 -15.80 -7.75
CA HIS A 399 113.46 -16.80 -8.07
C HIS A 399 113.38 -18.15 -7.32
N GLY A 400 112.32 -18.38 -6.56
CA GLY A 400 111.97 -19.68 -5.97
C GLY A 400 111.08 -20.54 -6.87
N TYR A 401 110.82 -21.77 -6.42
CA TYR A 401 109.76 -22.67 -6.91
C TYR A 401 109.34 -23.65 -5.80
N LEU A 402 108.08 -24.10 -5.83
CA LEU A 402 107.57 -25.14 -4.93
C LEU A 402 108.11 -26.50 -5.34
N VAL A 403 108.57 -27.29 -4.36
CA VAL A 403 109.23 -28.58 -4.62
C VAL A 403 108.19 -29.66 -4.96
N HIS A 404 107.06 -29.64 -4.26
CA HIS A 404 105.87 -30.45 -4.51
C HIS A 404 104.63 -29.69 -4.03
N ASP A 405 103.48 -29.95 -4.67
CA ASP A 405 102.17 -29.34 -4.42
C ASP A 405 102.03 -27.88 -4.91
N ASP A 406 100.93 -27.60 -5.63
CA ASP A 406 100.59 -26.29 -6.23
C ASP A 406 99.07 -26.05 -6.09
N ARG A 407 98.56 -26.27 -4.88
CA ARG A 407 97.16 -25.96 -4.54
C ARG A 407 96.98 -24.44 -4.40
N PRO A 408 95.86 -23.87 -4.85
CA PRO A 408 95.59 -22.44 -4.70
C PRO A 408 95.28 -22.03 -3.25
N LEU A 409 94.80 -22.97 -2.42
CA LEU A 409 94.42 -22.75 -1.02
C LEU A 409 94.90 -23.92 -0.15
N TYR A 410 95.48 -23.58 1.00
CA TYR A 410 96.01 -24.50 2.00
C TYR A 410 95.25 -24.39 3.32
N ARG A 411 95.09 -25.52 4.02
CA ARG A 411 94.43 -25.57 5.33
C ARG A 411 95.43 -25.30 6.45
N PRO A 412 94.98 -24.82 7.63
CA PRO A 412 95.85 -24.75 8.80
C PRO A 412 96.56 -26.09 9.08
N ASN A 413 97.87 -26.03 9.32
CA ASN A 413 98.85 -27.13 9.41
C ASN A 413 99.32 -27.76 8.08
N ASP A 414 98.78 -27.39 6.92
CA ASP A 414 99.40 -27.75 5.64
C ASP A 414 100.80 -27.11 5.54
N LYS A 415 101.74 -27.82 4.89
CA LYS A 415 103.12 -27.38 4.70
C LYS A 415 103.49 -27.30 3.23
N VAL A 416 104.22 -26.24 2.88
CA VAL A 416 104.78 -26.03 1.54
C VAL A 416 106.28 -25.86 1.63
N THR A 417 107.02 -26.47 0.70
CA THR A 417 108.49 -26.38 0.66
C THR A 417 108.94 -25.72 -0.63
N PHE A 418 109.79 -24.71 -0.51
CA PHE A 418 110.40 -23.99 -1.62
C PHE A 418 111.85 -24.45 -1.87
N LYS A 419 112.32 -24.25 -3.10
CA LYS A 419 113.74 -24.27 -3.48
C LYS A 419 114.06 -23.03 -4.32
N CYS A 420 115.27 -22.52 -4.20
CA CYS A 420 115.76 -21.48 -5.10
C CYS A 420 116.22 -22.08 -6.43
N ARG A 421 116.12 -21.29 -7.50
CA ARG A 421 116.69 -21.63 -8.82
C ARG A 421 118.23 -21.56 -8.76
N SER A 422 118.91 -22.27 -9.66
CA SER A 422 120.37 -22.30 -9.73
C SER A 422 120.99 -20.90 -9.72
N PHE A 423 122.14 -20.75 -9.05
CA PHE A 423 122.83 -19.48 -8.77
C PHE A 423 122.15 -18.56 -7.74
N TYR A 424 121.14 -19.05 -7.01
CA TYR A 424 120.58 -18.37 -5.85
C TYR A 424 120.60 -19.28 -4.63
N ASP A 425 121.12 -18.76 -3.51
CA ASP A 425 121.09 -19.39 -2.19
C ASP A 425 119.86 -18.91 -1.41
N MET A 426 119.37 -19.73 -0.47
CA MET A 426 118.16 -19.44 0.30
C MET A 426 118.48 -18.71 1.61
N GLU A 427 117.79 -17.59 1.82
CA GLU A 427 117.76 -16.85 3.08
C GLU A 427 116.39 -17.03 3.75
N GLY A 428 116.36 -17.76 4.87
CA GLY A 428 115.15 -18.17 5.58
C GLY A 428 114.87 -19.67 5.51
N ASP A 429 113.74 -20.08 6.08
CA ASP A 429 113.33 -21.48 6.13
C ASP A 429 112.74 -21.96 4.80
N SER A 430 113.17 -23.14 4.36
CA SER A 430 112.68 -23.75 3.11
C SER A 430 111.24 -24.25 3.19
N THR A 431 110.68 -24.43 4.40
CA THR A 431 109.36 -25.04 4.60
C THR A 431 108.49 -24.18 5.50
N LEU A 432 107.32 -23.79 4.98
CA LEU A 432 106.35 -22.92 5.66
C LEU A 432 105.14 -23.73 6.08
N THR A 433 104.51 -23.38 7.20
CA THR A 433 103.27 -24.02 7.69
C THR A 433 102.14 -22.99 7.76
N CYS A 434 101.00 -23.30 7.13
CA CYS A 434 99.80 -22.46 7.17
C CYS A 434 99.24 -22.43 8.61
N GLN A 435 99.03 -21.25 9.17
CA GLN A 435 98.52 -21.05 10.53
C GLN A 435 96.99 -20.86 10.53
N ALA A 436 96.38 -21.01 11.70
CA ALA A 436 94.92 -20.91 11.88
C ALA A 436 94.34 -19.49 11.68
N ASP A 437 95.20 -18.48 11.49
CA ASP A 437 94.87 -17.09 11.17
C ASP A 437 95.00 -16.75 9.67
N GLY A 438 95.36 -17.74 8.83
CA GLY A 438 95.58 -17.57 7.39
C GLY A 438 96.99 -17.10 6.99
N GLN A 439 97.93 -17.00 7.94
CA GLN A 439 99.32 -16.59 7.64
C GLN A 439 100.28 -17.79 7.53
N TRP A 440 101.38 -17.60 6.81
CA TRP A 440 102.47 -18.58 6.75
C TRP A 440 103.51 -18.30 7.84
N SER A 441 103.85 -19.34 8.62
CA SER A 441 104.92 -19.30 9.60
C SER A 441 105.87 -20.49 9.41
N PRO A 442 107.20 -20.27 9.35
CA PRO A 442 107.90 -18.97 9.24
C PRO A 442 107.49 -18.17 7.98
N PRO A 443 107.84 -16.87 7.88
CA PRO A 443 107.53 -16.07 6.70
C PRO A 443 108.27 -16.60 5.45
N PRO A 444 107.77 -16.33 4.22
CA PRO A 444 108.35 -16.87 2.99
C PRO A 444 109.84 -16.55 2.81
N PRO A 445 110.67 -17.53 2.40
CA PRO A 445 112.11 -17.33 2.24
C PRO A 445 112.41 -16.41 1.05
N LYS A 446 113.64 -15.89 1.00
CA LYS A 446 114.17 -15.12 -0.12
C LYS A 446 115.28 -15.90 -0.82
N CYS A 447 115.38 -15.76 -2.13
CA CYS A 447 116.46 -16.34 -2.92
C CYS A 447 117.44 -15.24 -3.32
N ALA A 448 118.68 -15.29 -2.82
CA ALA A 448 119.72 -14.28 -3.04
C ALA A 448 120.84 -14.82 -3.93
N TYR A 449 121.33 -14.02 -4.88
CA TYR A 449 122.29 -14.49 -5.90
C TYR A 449 123.67 -14.82 -5.31
N SER A 450 124.21 -16.02 -5.58
CA SER A 450 125.42 -16.52 -4.92
C SER A 450 126.70 -16.34 -5.74
N HIS A 451 127.51 -15.34 -5.33
CA HIS A 451 128.85 -15.10 -5.85
C HIS A 451 129.92 -15.94 -5.12
N GLY A 452 130.33 -17.06 -5.72
CA GLY A 452 131.48 -17.81 -5.20
C GLY A 452 132.82 -17.19 -5.62
N LYS A 453 133.78 -17.04 -4.67
CA LYS A 453 135.23 -17.15 -4.96
C LYS A 453 136.14 -17.32 -3.75
N VAL A 454 137.28 -17.93 -4.05
CA VAL A 454 138.44 -18.22 -3.18
C VAL A 454 139.29 -16.96 -2.94
N ALA A 455 140.10 -16.97 -1.88
CA ALA A 455 140.92 -15.87 -1.39
C ALA A 455 141.91 -15.23 -2.40
N GLY A 456 142.21 -13.93 -2.21
CA GLY A 456 143.44 -13.32 -2.72
C GLY A 456 143.45 -11.81 -3.02
N VAL A 457 144.18 -11.07 -2.18
CA VAL A 457 144.92 -9.81 -2.52
C VAL A 457 144.12 -8.49 -2.65
N VAL A 458 144.84 -7.40 -2.36
CA VAL A 458 144.39 -6.05 -1.98
C VAL A 458 144.48 -5.05 -3.16
N VAL A 459 143.60 -4.05 -3.22
CA VAL A 459 143.87 -2.58 -3.35
C VAL A 459 142.66 -1.82 -3.94
N GLY A 460 142.14 -0.88 -3.14
CA GLY A 460 141.57 0.40 -3.57
C GLY A 460 140.16 0.45 -4.22
N VAL A 461 139.46 1.60 -4.25
CA VAL A 461 139.57 2.84 -3.45
C VAL A 461 138.33 3.74 -3.75
N ILE A 462 137.68 4.32 -2.72
CA ILE A 462 136.81 5.54 -2.76
C ILE A 462 135.50 5.42 -3.62
N VAL A 463 134.29 5.84 -3.20
CA VAL A 463 133.76 7.21 -2.98
C VAL A 463 132.65 7.26 -1.92
N LEU A 464 132.60 8.39 -1.18
CA LEU A 464 131.56 8.86 -0.23
C LEU A 464 131.08 10.28 -0.68
N VAL A 465 130.04 10.95 -0.17
CA VAL A 465 129.31 10.93 1.12
C VAL A 465 127.92 11.60 0.87
N VAL A 466 126.76 11.06 1.29
CA VAL A 466 125.98 11.39 2.52
C VAL A 466 125.19 12.73 2.50
N ALA A 467 124.14 12.79 3.35
CA ALA A 467 123.35 13.93 3.83
C ALA A 467 122.19 14.44 2.95
N GLY A 468 121.05 14.88 3.51
CA GLY A 468 120.62 14.86 4.92
C GLY A 468 119.99 16.18 5.41
N ALA A 469 119.28 16.08 6.53
CA ALA A 469 118.66 17.15 7.33
C ALA A 469 117.28 17.70 6.89
N ALA A 470 116.44 17.92 7.91
CA ALA A 470 115.08 18.43 7.84
C ALA A 470 115.01 19.86 8.42
N GLY A 471 113.89 20.58 8.22
CA GLY A 471 113.70 21.85 8.92
C GLY A 471 112.53 22.71 8.45
N ALA A 472 111.44 22.66 9.22
CA ALA A 472 110.42 23.71 9.43
C ALA A 472 110.99 25.17 9.40
N ALA A 473 110.24 26.26 9.14
CA ALA A 473 108.80 26.46 8.92
C ALA A 473 108.48 27.96 8.60
N ILE A 474 107.27 28.24 8.06
CA ILE A 474 106.41 29.44 8.34
C ILE A 474 107.02 30.85 8.04
N TYR A 475 106.42 31.76 7.23
CA TYR A 475 105.38 32.72 7.68
C TYR A 475 104.95 33.79 6.62
N LYS A 476 103.66 33.80 6.21
CA LYS A 476 102.81 34.98 5.81
C LYS A 476 103.30 35.89 4.61
N LYS A 477 102.54 36.86 4.04
CA LYS A 477 101.28 37.57 4.42
C LYS A 477 100.53 38.22 3.22
N LYS A 478 99.19 38.14 3.27
CA LYS A 478 98.10 38.98 2.66
C LYS A 478 98.47 40.32 1.97
N LYS A 479 97.70 40.77 0.95
CA LYS A 479 96.46 41.65 0.99
C LYS A 479 95.91 41.88 -0.47
N LYS A 480 94.76 42.52 -0.83
CA LYS A 480 93.67 43.28 -0.14
C LYS A 480 92.34 43.32 -0.99
N GLN A 481 91.37 42.46 -0.69
CA GLN A 481 89.92 42.71 -0.51
C GLN A 481 89.16 43.89 -1.20
N ARG A 482 87.93 43.62 -1.68
CA ARG A 482 86.64 44.36 -1.43
C ARG A 482 85.44 43.52 -1.96
N PHE A 483 84.23 43.46 -1.39
CA PHE A 483 83.74 43.76 -0.02
C PHE A 483 82.26 43.26 0.16
N ARG A 484 81.95 42.46 1.21
CA ARG A 484 80.61 42.22 1.88
C ARG A 484 79.38 41.77 1.03
N LYS A 485 78.38 41.02 1.55
CA LYS A 485 78.01 40.57 2.91
C LYS A 485 77.09 39.32 2.86
N ASN A 486 77.21 38.39 3.83
CA ASN A 486 76.24 37.41 4.40
C ASN A 486 75.26 36.63 3.48
N ASN A 487 75.34 35.29 3.39
CA ASN A 487 74.74 34.27 4.30
C ASN A 487 73.18 34.20 4.22
N ASN A 488 72.51 33.04 4.10
CA ASN A 488 72.90 31.63 4.30
C ASN A 488 71.92 30.66 3.58
N GLY A 489 72.25 29.37 3.46
CA GLY A 489 71.29 28.29 3.20
C GLY A 489 71.38 27.60 1.82
N ASN A 490 72.11 26.49 1.75
CA ASN A 490 72.39 25.74 0.52
C ASN A 490 71.31 24.69 0.20
N SER A 491 71.04 24.42 -1.08
CA SER A 491 70.17 23.34 -1.57
C SER A 491 70.91 22.53 -2.64
N THR A 492 70.88 21.21 -2.55
CA THR A 492 71.77 20.32 -3.32
C THR A 492 71.21 19.85 -4.66
N ASN A 493 72.03 20.04 -5.68
CA ASN A 493 72.32 19.14 -6.81
C ASN A 493 71.21 18.73 -7.80
N ASP A 494 71.13 19.53 -8.86
CA ASP A 494 71.62 19.21 -10.23
C ASP A 494 71.13 17.96 -11.01
N LYS A 495 71.23 18.06 -12.34
CA LYS A 495 70.56 17.26 -13.37
C LYS A 495 71.53 16.41 -14.20
N GLY A 496 70.96 15.40 -14.86
CA GLY A 496 71.33 15.00 -16.23
C GLY A 496 71.98 13.61 -16.36
N GLY A 497 71.61 12.78 -17.35
CA GLY A 497 70.51 12.90 -18.31
C GLY A 497 70.72 12.03 -19.57
N LYS A 498 69.66 11.89 -20.39
CA LYS A 498 69.66 11.35 -21.78
C LYS A 498 69.99 9.85 -21.96
N SER A 499 69.58 9.12 -23.02
CA SER A 499 68.51 9.32 -24.04
C SER A 499 68.45 8.12 -25.02
N VAL A 500 67.24 7.62 -25.35
CA VAL A 500 66.80 6.98 -26.64
C VAL A 500 67.52 5.69 -27.16
N GLY A 501 66.74 4.75 -27.73
CA GLY A 501 67.24 3.63 -28.54
C GLY A 501 66.19 2.55 -28.90
N ASP A 502 65.85 2.43 -30.18
CA ASP A 502 64.67 1.75 -30.76
C ASP A 502 64.64 0.19 -30.85
N ALA A 503 63.42 -0.37 -30.69
CA ALA A 503 62.65 -1.30 -31.57
C ALA A 503 63.14 -2.72 -32.06
N VAL A 504 62.12 -3.58 -32.29
CA VAL A 504 62.04 -4.86 -33.08
C VAL A 504 62.71 -6.11 -32.43
N GLY A 505 62.12 -7.33 -32.40
CA GLY A 505 60.78 -7.82 -32.76
C GLY A 505 60.68 -9.38 -32.80
N LEU A 506 59.48 -9.92 -33.09
CA LEU A 506 59.11 -11.30 -33.49
C LEU A 506 59.00 -12.47 -32.45
N MET A 507 57.81 -13.10 -32.45
CA MET A 507 57.46 -14.56 -32.38
C MET A 507 57.93 -15.39 -31.14
N GLU A 508 57.27 -16.47 -30.67
CA GLU A 508 56.29 -17.43 -31.24
C GLU A 508 55.15 -17.84 -30.27
N THR A 509 54.12 -18.49 -30.82
CA THR A 509 53.16 -19.43 -30.17
C THR A 509 53.30 -20.79 -30.91
N PRO A 510 52.78 -21.99 -30.49
CA PRO A 510 51.46 -22.19 -29.84
C PRO A 510 51.23 -23.51 -29.02
N THR A 511 49.94 -23.79 -28.73
CA THR A 511 49.27 -25.11 -28.53
C THR A 511 49.60 -26.06 -27.36
N GLY A 512 48.53 -26.53 -26.70
CA GLY A 512 48.48 -27.74 -25.87
C GLY A 512 47.05 -27.98 -25.36
N ASN A 513 46.39 -29.07 -25.73
CA ASN A 513 44.94 -29.30 -25.54
C ASN A 513 44.66 -30.70 -24.94
N GLY A 514 43.56 -30.87 -24.19
CA GLY A 514 43.06 -32.15 -23.65
C GLY A 514 43.18 -32.31 -22.11
N GLN A 515 42.35 -33.10 -21.41
CA GLN A 515 41.20 -33.89 -21.87
C GLN A 515 40.25 -34.29 -20.69
N THR A 516 38.94 -34.30 -20.94
CA THR A 516 37.83 -35.14 -20.39
C THR A 516 37.94 -35.94 -19.06
N THR A 517 36.92 -35.84 -18.20
CA THR A 517 35.84 -36.86 -17.88
C THR A 517 34.83 -36.23 -16.88
N GLU A 518 33.51 -36.21 -17.13
CA GLU A 518 32.45 -37.24 -17.00
C GLU A 518 32.03 -37.62 -15.56
N ASP A 519 30.85 -37.14 -15.13
CA ASP A 519 29.64 -37.91 -14.70
C ASP A 519 28.69 -37.00 -13.86
N LYS A 520 27.38 -37.20 -13.71
CA LYS A 520 26.21 -37.67 -14.50
C LYS A 520 25.11 -38.07 -13.49
N LEU A 521 24.01 -37.30 -13.44
CA LEU A 521 22.61 -37.72 -13.15
C LEU A 521 22.30 -38.48 -11.81
N PRO A 522 21.02 -38.83 -11.51
CA PRO A 522 19.72 -38.55 -12.15
C PRO A 522 18.83 -37.58 -11.33
N VAL A 523 17.69 -36.99 -11.76
CA VAL A 523 16.61 -37.28 -12.75
C VAL A 523 15.47 -38.21 -12.28
N GLY A 524 14.31 -37.58 -12.09
CA GLY A 524 12.93 -38.08 -12.23
C GLY A 524 12.01 -36.84 -12.21
N SER A 525 11.14 -36.52 -13.17
CA SER A 525 10.06 -37.28 -13.85
C SER A 525 8.98 -37.78 -12.89
N ALA A 526 7.67 -37.65 -13.15
CA ALA A 526 6.92 -36.92 -14.20
C ALA A 526 5.40 -36.90 -13.82
N ASN A 527 4.53 -36.53 -14.78
CA ASN A 527 3.05 -36.67 -14.83
C ASN A 527 2.25 -35.50 -14.20
N GLU A 528 1.53 -34.69 -14.99
CA GLU A 528 0.28 -34.91 -15.77
C GLU A 528 -0.98 -34.78 -14.89
N VAL A 529 -1.83 -33.79 -15.17
CA VAL A 529 -3.02 -33.86 -16.05
C VAL A 529 -3.22 -32.49 -16.71
#